data_AF-A0A8T0Z063-F1
#
_entry.id   AF-A0A8T0Z063-F1
#
_cell.length_a   1.000
_cell.length_b   1.000
_cell.length_c   1.000
_cell.angle_alpha   90.00
_cell.angle_beta   90.00
_cell.angle_gamma   90.00
#
_symmetry.space_group_name_H-M   'P 1'
#
loop_
_entity.id
_entity.type
_entity.pdbx_description
1 polymer ?
#
loop_
_entity_poly.entity_id
_entity_poly.type
_entity_poly.pdbx_seq_one_letter_code
_entity_poly.pdbx_strand_id
1 'polypeptide(L)'
;MEDGQMADAHIESNESILAVYDKALSMIKFIVADNCTTNRSVATKLDVPLIGCVSYRFNLAMVRFLSDSENLINMIQRLMASLRQPNNAAPLALHTALLPEKANATRWSSVWKMVHKYVRIRDAAKHAPAVEELLPRLSDHRRILVLHDKLKELQSVYEKLQLYKRTLGEVRALFDACMAKYPVMEEYLKPTAKIVHSPTFEAAVIKVTSSLPVTSAEAKTLEPFRRPERFGQSEDEPAADCASEILCRAKKPRQSQRRAVDYIPLLGAIPPTSNRCERSFSEC
;
A
#
# COMPACT_ATOMS: atom_id res chain seq x y z
N MET A 1 15.06 9.09 23.20
CA MET A 1 14.28 10.05 24.01
C MET A 1 13.59 11.09 23.13
N GLU A 2 14.17 11.49 22.00
CA GLU A 2 13.56 12.45 21.04
C GLU A 2 12.24 11.94 20.41
N ASP A 3 12.17 10.69 19.94
CA ASP A 3 10.94 10.15 19.33
C ASP A 3 9.73 10.14 20.29
N GLY A 4 9.98 10.01 21.59
CA GLY A 4 8.94 10.04 22.63
C GLY A 4 8.30 11.40 22.75
N GLN A 5 9.11 12.47 22.78
CA GLN A 5 8.65 13.86 22.85
C GLN A 5 7.85 14.26 21.61
N MET A 6 8.27 13.80 20.42
CA MET A 6 7.52 14.04 19.19
C MET A 6 6.16 13.32 19.22
N ALA A 7 6.11 12.06 19.69
CA ALA A 7 4.86 11.32 19.81
C ALA A 7 3.87 11.95 20.80
N ASP A 8 4.35 12.49 21.93
CA ASP A 8 3.50 13.20 22.90
C ASP A 8 2.87 14.45 22.29
N ALA A 9 3.66 15.25 21.58
CA ALA A 9 3.14 16.43 20.86
C ALA A 9 2.09 16.05 19.79
N HIS A 10 2.27 14.92 19.09
CA HIS A 10 1.26 14.40 18.17
C HIS A 10 -0.02 13.96 18.88
N ILE A 11 0.08 13.34 20.06
CA ILE A 11 -1.08 12.94 20.85
C ILE A 11 -1.85 14.17 21.35
N GLU A 12 -1.15 15.18 21.90
CA GLU A 12 -1.75 16.45 22.34
C GLU A 12 -2.45 17.18 21.19
N SER A 13 -1.82 17.18 20.00
CA SER A 13 -2.42 17.75 18.80
C SER A 13 -3.69 17.00 18.38
N ASN A 14 -3.66 15.67 18.37
CA ASN A 14 -4.82 14.84 18.07
C ASN A 14 -5.94 15.06 19.09
N GLU A 15 -5.62 15.17 20.38
CA GLU A 15 -6.58 15.46 21.45
C GLU A 15 -7.26 16.81 21.24
N SER A 16 -6.46 17.85 20.95
CA SER A 16 -6.96 19.19 20.65
C SER A 16 -7.90 19.19 19.44
N ILE A 17 -7.55 18.47 18.36
CA ILE A 17 -8.40 18.35 17.17
C ILE A 17 -9.70 17.61 17.49
N LEU A 18 -9.63 16.51 18.24
CA LEU A 18 -10.82 15.74 18.61
C LEU A 18 -11.76 16.53 19.52
N ALA A 19 -11.21 17.35 20.43
CA ALA A 19 -11.99 18.21 21.30
C ALA A 19 -12.84 19.22 20.53
N VAL A 20 -12.38 19.72 19.38
CA VAL A 20 -13.19 20.60 18.49
C VAL A 20 -14.47 19.91 18.01
N TYR A 21 -14.51 18.59 17.96
CA TYR A 21 -15.65 17.79 17.51
C TYR A 21 -16.35 17.03 18.65
N ASP A 22 -16.11 17.43 19.91
CA ASP A 22 -16.63 16.75 21.11
C ASP A 22 -16.28 15.24 21.13
N LYS A 23 -15.05 14.92 20.72
CA LYS A 23 -14.49 13.56 20.74
C LYS A 23 -13.33 13.48 21.72
N ALA A 24 -13.15 12.30 22.30
CA ALA A 24 -12.04 12.00 23.21
C ALA A 24 -11.06 11.03 22.54
N LEU A 25 -9.79 11.04 22.99
CA LEU A 25 -8.77 10.09 22.52
C LEU A 25 -9.21 8.62 22.70
N SER A 26 -9.96 8.32 23.75
CA SER A 26 -10.52 6.98 24.02
C SER A 26 -11.49 6.47 22.95
N MET A 27 -11.98 7.36 22.07
CA MET A 27 -12.83 6.98 20.93
C MET A 27 -12.02 6.46 19.73
N ILE A 28 -10.70 6.65 19.72
CA ILE A 28 -9.82 6.10 18.68
C ILE A 28 -9.76 4.59 18.86
N LYS A 29 -10.15 3.83 17.82
CA LYS A 29 -10.12 2.36 17.84
C LYS A 29 -8.90 1.75 17.17
N PHE A 30 -8.27 2.48 16.26
CA PHE A 30 -7.09 2.07 15.50
C PHE A 30 -6.47 3.30 14.81
N ILE A 31 -5.23 3.17 14.38
CA ILE A 31 -4.52 4.18 13.58
C ILE A 31 -4.16 3.59 12.22
N VAL A 32 -4.28 4.39 11.17
CA VAL A 32 -3.73 4.09 9.83
C VAL A 32 -2.73 5.17 9.50
N ALA A 33 -1.46 4.80 9.45
CA ALA A 33 -0.39 5.75 9.18
C ALA A 33 0.80 5.04 8.54
N ASP A 34 1.83 5.79 8.15
CA ASP A 34 3.10 5.17 7.83
C ASP A 34 3.71 4.50 9.08
N ASN A 35 4.66 3.60 8.86
CA ASN A 35 5.32 2.88 9.94
C ASN A 35 6.54 3.65 10.46
N CYS A 36 6.50 4.99 10.53
CA CYS A 36 7.59 5.73 11.16
C CYS A 36 7.64 5.46 12.68
N THR A 37 8.76 5.77 13.33
CA THR A 37 8.94 5.53 14.77
C THR A 37 7.93 6.31 15.60
N THR A 38 7.67 7.57 15.24
CA THR A 38 6.68 8.44 15.88
C THR A 38 5.28 7.83 15.84
N ASN A 39 4.78 7.42 14.66
CA ASN A 39 3.43 6.85 14.53
C ASN A 39 3.27 5.51 15.27
N ARG A 40 4.33 4.68 15.29
CA ARG A 40 4.36 3.48 16.13
C ARG A 40 4.28 3.82 17.61
N SER A 41 5.04 4.83 18.04
CA SER A 41 5.01 5.29 19.43
C SER A 41 3.65 5.86 19.82
N VAL A 42 2.99 6.65 18.96
CA VAL A 42 1.64 7.16 19.17
C VAL A 42 0.64 6.01 19.35
N ALA A 43 0.65 5.01 18.46
CA ALA A 43 -0.23 3.86 18.57
C ALA A 43 0.00 3.05 19.85
N THR A 44 1.27 2.89 20.25
CA THR A 44 1.65 2.18 21.48
C THR A 44 1.18 2.94 22.73
N LYS A 45 1.39 4.27 22.76
CA LYS A 45 0.99 5.12 23.89
C LYS A 45 -0.53 5.21 24.06
N LEU A 46 -1.27 5.17 22.95
CA LEU A 46 -2.74 5.15 22.95
C LEU A 46 -3.32 3.74 23.17
N ASP A 47 -2.50 2.70 23.21
CA ASP A 47 -2.90 1.28 23.30
C ASP A 47 -3.91 0.86 22.22
N VAL A 48 -3.68 1.32 20.98
CA VAL A 48 -4.55 1.01 19.83
C VAL A 48 -3.75 0.32 18.72
N PRO A 49 -4.37 -0.57 17.93
CA PRO A 49 -3.68 -1.20 16.82
C PRO A 49 -3.32 -0.19 15.71
N LEU A 50 -2.15 -0.37 15.11
CA LEU A 50 -1.67 0.40 13.96
C LEU A 50 -1.68 -0.48 12.71
N ILE A 51 -2.32 0.01 11.67
CA ILE A 51 -2.23 -0.55 10.31
C ILE A 51 -1.27 0.31 9.53
N GLY A 52 -0.18 -0.33 9.10
CA GLY A 52 0.88 0.33 8.36
C GLY A 52 0.49 0.65 6.91
N CYS A 53 0.92 1.80 6.41
CA CYS A 53 0.68 2.22 5.04
C CYS A 53 1.16 1.17 4.03
N VAL A 54 0.23 0.59 3.27
CA VAL A 54 0.49 -0.43 2.25
C VAL A 54 1.39 0.09 1.14
N SER A 55 1.23 1.36 0.75
CA SER A 55 2.09 2.03 -0.24
C SER A 55 3.54 2.09 0.22
N TYR A 56 3.75 2.41 1.50
CA TYR A 56 5.08 2.49 2.10
C TYR A 56 5.73 1.10 2.21
N ARG A 57 4.99 0.09 2.66
CA ARG A 57 5.44 -1.31 2.68
C ARG A 57 5.85 -1.80 1.29
N PHE A 58 5.04 -1.48 0.28
CA PHE A 58 5.34 -1.83 -1.11
C PHE A 58 6.57 -1.07 -1.63
N ASN A 59 6.74 0.21 -1.29
CA ASN A 59 7.94 0.97 -1.65
C ASN A 59 9.22 0.33 -1.07
N LEU A 60 9.21 -0.11 0.19
CA LEU A 60 10.36 -0.78 0.79
C LEU A 60 10.66 -2.12 0.10
N ALA A 61 9.63 -2.91 -0.20
CA ALA A 61 9.79 -4.13 -1.00
C ALA A 61 10.37 -3.85 -2.39
N MET A 62 9.96 -2.75 -3.04
CA MET A 62 10.50 -2.31 -4.32
C MET A 62 11.95 -1.87 -4.23
N VAL A 63 12.33 -1.12 -3.19
CA VAL A 63 13.74 -0.74 -2.96
C VAL A 63 14.61 -1.98 -2.83
N ARG A 64 14.15 -2.98 -2.07
CA ARG A 64 14.86 -4.26 -1.93
C ARG A 64 14.92 -5.06 -3.24
N PHE A 65 13.85 -5.05 -4.03
CA PHE A 65 13.84 -5.69 -5.35
C PHE A 65 14.78 -5.01 -6.36
N LEU A 66 14.88 -3.68 -6.31
CA LEU A 66 15.71 -2.90 -7.23
C LEU A 66 17.21 -2.95 -6.91
N SER A 67 17.60 -3.34 -5.70
CA SER A 67 19.02 -3.40 -5.29
C SER A 67 19.87 -4.25 -6.24
N ASP A 68 19.32 -5.36 -6.72
CA ASP A 68 20.04 -6.29 -7.60
C ASP A 68 20.29 -5.69 -9.00
N SER A 69 19.56 -4.63 -9.35
CA SER A 69 19.63 -3.93 -10.65
C SER A 69 20.20 -2.51 -10.53
N GLU A 70 20.79 -2.15 -9.38
CA GLU A 70 21.29 -0.80 -9.10
C GLU A 70 22.27 -0.31 -10.18
N ASN A 71 23.17 -1.19 -10.64
CA ASN A 71 24.13 -0.86 -11.70
C ASN A 71 23.44 -0.46 -13.02
N LEU A 72 22.36 -1.16 -13.40
CA LEU A 72 21.59 -0.85 -14.61
C LEU A 72 20.83 0.47 -14.45
N ILE A 73 20.26 0.69 -13.26
CA ILE A 73 19.53 1.93 -12.94
C ILE A 73 20.48 3.13 -12.98
N ASN A 74 21.66 3.01 -12.38
CA ASN A 74 22.70 4.05 -12.38
C ASN A 74 23.25 4.34 -13.79
N MET A 75 23.34 3.31 -14.64
CA MET A 75 23.69 3.49 -16.06
C MET A 75 22.63 4.34 -16.78
N ILE A 76 21.35 3.99 -16.66
CA ILE A 76 20.25 4.77 -17.25
C ILE A 76 20.23 6.19 -16.67
N GLN A 77 20.44 6.34 -15.37
CA GLN A 77 20.42 7.65 -14.71
C GLN A 77 21.51 8.58 -15.25
N ARG A 78 22.71 8.08 -15.52
CA ARG A 78 23.80 8.84 -16.15
C ARG A 78 23.43 9.26 -17.57
N LEU A 79 22.92 8.32 -18.38
CA LEU A 79 22.46 8.61 -19.74
C LEU A 79 21.35 9.68 -19.73
N MET A 80 20.32 9.52 -18.92
CA MET A 80 19.19 10.46 -18.83
C MET A 80 19.63 11.83 -18.31
N ALA A 81 20.62 11.90 -17.43
CA ALA A 81 21.20 13.17 -17.00
C ALA A 81 21.96 13.87 -18.14
N SER A 82 22.73 13.14 -18.93
CA SER A 82 23.45 13.70 -20.08
C SER A 82 22.51 14.14 -21.20
N LEU A 83 21.46 13.36 -21.51
CA LEU A 83 20.44 13.72 -22.51
C LEU A 83 19.65 14.99 -22.15
N ARG A 84 19.60 15.38 -20.87
CA ARG A 84 18.97 16.63 -20.42
C ARG A 84 19.81 17.88 -20.67
N GLN A 85 21.10 17.73 -20.95
CA GLN A 85 21.97 18.88 -21.23
C GLN A 85 21.53 19.55 -22.54
N PRO A 86 21.52 20.89 -22.64
CA PRO A 86 20.96 21.62 -23.79
C PRO A 86 21.52 21.13 -25.14
N ASN A 87 22.83 20.88 -25.21
CA ASN A 87 23.51 20.42 -26.42
C ASN A 87 23.05 19.03 -26.90
N ASN A 88 22.56 18.19 -25.99
CA ASN A 88 22.07 16.84 -26.28
C ASN A 88 20.54 16.80 -26.42
N ALA A 89 19.85 17.70 -25.73
CA ALA A 89 18.40 17.82 -25.78
C ALA A 89 17.91 18.31 -27.16
N ALA A 90 18.64 19.25 -27.78
CA ALA A 90 18.31 19.77 -29.11
C ALA A 90 18.30 18.68 -30.20
N PRO A 91 19.37 17.88 -30.41
CA PRO A 91 19.34 16.80 -31.39
C PRO A 91 18.32 15.72 -31.00
N LEU A 92 18.14 15.43 -29.71
CA LEU A 92 17.15 14.45 -29.27
C LEU A 92 15.71 14.88 -29.64
N ALA A 93 15.38 16.17 -29.49
CA ALA A 93 14.06 16.72 -29.78
C ALA A 93 13.66 16.59 -31.26
N LEU A 94 14.64 16.47 -32.17
CA LEU A 94 14.38 16.22 -33.60
C LEU A 94 13.85 14.80 -33.86
N HIS A 95 14.10 13.87 -32.94
CA HIS A 95 13.77 12.45 -33.11
C HIS A 95 12.69 11.95 -32.13
N THR A 96 12.37 12.71 -31.08
CA THR A 96 11.29 12.38 -30.14
C THR A 96 10.77 13.60 -29.38
N ALA A 97 9.47 13.61 -29.07
CA ALA A 97 8.86 14.60 -28.19
C ALA A 97 9.04 14.25 -26.69
N LEU A 98 9.61 13.09 -26.36
CA LEU A 98 9.77 12.66 -24.98
C LEU A 98 11.00 13.30 -24.33
N LEU A 99 10.77 13.99 -23.21
CA LEU A 99 11.84 14.59 -22.41
C LEU A 99 12.48 13.56 -21.46
N PRO A 100 13.82 13.45 -21.38
CA PRO A 100 14.46 12.55 -20.43
C PRO A 100 14.17 12.95 -18.97
N GLU A 101 13.93 11.95 -18.11
CA GLU A 101 13.67 12.11 -16.67
C GLU A 101 14.75 11.41 -15.83
N LYS A 102 15.09 12.01 -14.68
CA LYS A 102 15.93 11.35 -13.66
C LYS A 102 15.03 10.73 -12.60
N ALA A 103 15.42 9.58 -12.07
CA ALA A 103 14.76 9.04 -10.89
C ALA A 103 15.09 9.87 -9.64
N ASN A 104 14.12 9.96 -8.74
CA ASN A 104 14.30 10.40 -7.35
C ASN A 104 14.61 9.17 -6.50
N ALA A 105 15.73 9.21 -5.77
CA ALA A 105 16.23 8.08 -4.98
C ALA A 105 15.23 7.54 -3.95
N THR A 106 14.31 8.38 -3.46
CA THR A 106 13.37 8.01 -2.39
C THR A 106 12.10 7.30 -2.88
N ARG A 107 11.79 7.36 -4.18
CA ARG A 107 10.51 6.88 -4.73
C ARG A 107 10.73 5.92 -5.88
N TRP A 108 10.44 4.64 -5.68
CA TRP A 108 10.57 3.61 -6.71
C TRP A 108 9.77 3.91 -7.99
N SER A 109 8.64 4.61 -7.88
CA SER A 109 7.80 5.02 -9.02
C SER A 109 8.52 5.95 -9.99
N SER A 110 9.48 6.74 -9.50
CA SER A 110 10.33 7.58 -10.35
C SER A 110 11.38 6.76 -11.11
N VAL A 111 11.88 5.67 -10.51
CA VAL A 111 12.75 4.69 -11.18
C VAL A 111 11.98 4.03 -12.32
N TRP A 112 10.74 3.60 -12.07
CA TRP A 112 9.87 3.07 -13.11
C TRP A 112 9.69 4.06 -14.27
N LYS A 113 9.31 5.31 -13.98
CA LYS A 113 9.15 6.36 -15.01
C LYS A 113 10.42 6.55 -15.84
N MET A 114 11.58 6.64 -15.18
CA MET A 114 12.87 6.80 -15.85
C MET A 114 13.17 5.62 -16.77
N VAL A 115 13.05 4.38 -16.27
CA VAL A 115 13.34 3.16 -17.05
C VAL A 115 12.38 3.03 -18.23
N HIS A 116 11.08 3.22 -17.99
CA HIS A 116 10.05 3.20 -19.04
C HIS A 116 10.33 4.25 -20.14
N LYS A 117 10.75 5.45 -19.73
CA LYS A 117 11.05 6.54 -20.66
C LYS A 117 12.33 6.29 -21.44
N TYR A 118 13.38 5.75 -20.80
CA TYR A 118 14.59 5.31 -21.47
C TYR A 118 14.29 4.31 -22.60
N VAL A 119 13.49 3.26 -22.33
CA VAL A 119 13.16 2.24 -23.34
C VAL A 119 12.54 2.88 -24.59
N ARG A 120 11.72 3.92 -24.41
CA ARG A 120 11.07 4.65 -25.51
C ARG A 120 11.98 5.66 -26.21
N ILE A 121 12.97 6.22 -25.50
CA ILE A 121 13.90 7.24 -26.01
C ILE A 121 15.13 6.61 -26.67
N ARG A 122 15.46 5.35 -26.37
CA ARG A 122 16.73 4.71 -26.75
C ARG A 122 17.12 4.91 -28.22
N ASP A 123 16.20 4.69 -29.16
CA ASP A 123 16.54 4.80 -30.57
C ASP A 123 16.80 6.26 -31.00
N ALA A 124 16.02 7.20 -30.46
CA ALA A 124 16.28 8.63 -30.65
C ALA A 124 17.62 9.06 -30.03
N ALA A 125 18.01 8.49 -28.88
CA ALA A 125 19.26 8.80 -28.21
C ALA A 125 20.52 8.42 -29.02
N LYS A 126 20.41 7.49 -29.98
CA LYS A 126 21.52 7.15 -30.89
C LYS A 126 21.93 8.29 -31.81
N HIS A 127 21.05 9.28 -32.02
CA HIS A 127 21.32 10.45 -32.86
C HIS A 127 22.03 11.58 -32.11
N ALA A 128 22.29 11.42 -30.79
CA ALA A 128 23.08 12.35 -30.00
C ALA A 128 24.52 11.80 -29.83
N PRO A 129 25.50 12.18 -30.66
CA PRO A 129 26.83 11.57 -30.65
C PRO A 129 27.56 11.70 -29.30
N ALA A 130 27.30 12.80 -28.58
CA ALA A 130 27.91 13.05 -27.28
C ALA A 130 27.47 12.07 -26.17
N VAL A 131 26.42 11.27 -26.38
CA VAL A 131 25.96 10.25 -25.41
C VAL A 131 26.20 8.82 -25.86
N GLU A 132 26.89 8.62 -27.00
CA GLU A 132 27.12 7.30 -27.59
C GLU A 132 27.82 6.34 -26.61
N GLU A 133 28.87 6.81 -25.92
CA GLU A 133 29.59 6.04 -24.90
C GLU A 133 28.74 5.72 -23.66
N LEU A 134 27.68 6.51 -23.41
CA LEU A 134 26.76 6.33 -22.29
C LEU A 134 25.59 5.40 -22.63
N LEU A 135 25.40 5.04 -23.90
CA LEU A 135 24.34 4.13 -24.30
C LEU A 135 24.61 2.72 -23.74
N PRO A 136 23.61 2.11 -23.06
CA PRO A 136 23.75 0.74 -22.61
C PRO A 136 24.05 -0.20 -23.78
N ARG A 137 25.08 -1.04 -23.61
CA ARG A 137 25.45 -2.09 -24.57
C ARG A 137 24.27 -3.01 -24.83
N LEU A 138 24.28 -3.74 -25.95
CA LEU A 138 23.16 -4.61 -26.31
C LEU A 138 22.81 -5.64 -25.22
N SER A 139 23.83 -6.18 -24.53
CA SER A 139 23.65 -7.09 -23.39
C SER A 139 22.92 -6.42 -22.21
N ASP A 140 23.33 -5.22 -21.83
CA ASP A 140 22.71 -4.48 -20.73
C ASP A 140 21.32 -3.98 -21.12
N HIS A 141 21.13 -3.56 -22.36
CA HIS A 141 19.82 -3.19 -22.87
C HIS A 141 18.81 -4.35 -22.78
N ARG A 142 19.21 -5.57 -23.14
CA ARG A 142 18.35 -6.76 -22.96
C ARG A 142 17.99 -6.98 -21.49
N ARG A 143 18.93 -6.81 -20.57
CA ARG A 143 18.66 -6.89 -19.11
C ARG A 143 17.72 -5.78 -18.64
N ILE A 144 17.85 -4.57 -19.19
CA ILE A 144 16.95 -3.45 -18.90
C ILE A 144 15.53 -3.73 -19.41
N LEU A 145 15.37 -4.35 -20.58
CA LEU A 145 14.04 -4.76 -21.06
C LEU A 145 13.38 -5.76 -20.12
N VAL A 146 14.12 -6.76 -19.64
CA VAL A 146 13.62 -7.71 -18.64
C VAL A 146 13.24 -7.00 -17.33
N LEU A 147 14.06 -6.05 -16.86
CA LEU A 147 13.75 -5.24 -15.68
C LEU A 147 12.48 -4.39 -15.91
N HIS A 148 12.38 -3.76 -17.08
CA HIS A 148 11.24 -2.95 -17.48
C HIS A 148 9.94 -3.76 -17.42
N ASP A 149 9.92 -4.98 -17.96
CA ASP A 149 8.72 -5.80 -17.96
C ASP A 149 8.30 -6.21 -16.55
N LYS A 150 9.26 -6.56 -15.68
CA LYS A 150 8.99 -6.81 -14.25
C LYS A 150 8.43 -5.58 -13.55
N LEU A 151 9.02 -4.40 -13.80
CA LEU A 151 8.54 -3.15 -13.21
C LEU A 151 7.15 -2.76 -13.72
N LYS A 152 6.82 -3.05 -14.97
CA LYS A 152 5.48 -2.82 -15.54
C LYS A 152 4.42 -3.63 -14.81
N GLU A 153 4.69 -4.89 -14.51
CA GLU A 153 3.79 -5.73 -13.72
C GLU A 153 3.62 -5.20 -12.30
N LEU A 154 4.72 -4.85 -11.63
CA LEU A 154 4.71 -4.32 -10.26
C LEU A 154 4.03 -2.95 -10.18
N GLN A 155 4.15 -2.12 -11.22
CA GLN A 155 3.39 -0.90 -11.39
C GLN A 155 1.89 -1.16 -11.46
N SER A 156 1.45 -2.18 -12.18
CA SER A 156 0.02 -2.54 -12.23
C SER A 156 -0.51 -2.97 -10.85
N VAL A 157 0.32 -3.62 -10.03
CA VAL A 157 -0.04 -3.96 -8.64
C VAL A 157 -0.15 -2.69 -7.81
N TYR A 158 0.85 -1.81 -7.88
CA TYR A 158 0.83 -0.56 -7.13
C TYR A 158 -0.37 0.33 -7.48
N GLU A 159 -0.71 0.47 -8.77
CA GLU A 159 -1.90 1.20 -9.20
C GLU A 159 -3.18 0.62 -8.60
N LYS A 160 -3.29 -0.72 -8.53
CA LYS A 160 -4.42 -1.39 -7.87
C LYS A 160 -4.45 -1.15 -6.36
N LEU A 161 -3.29 -1.11 -5.69
CA LEU A 161 -3.18 -0.79 -4.26
C LEU A 161 -3.59 0.66 -3.95
N GLN A 162 -3.46 1.57 -4.91
CA GLN A 162 -3.79 2.99 -4.77
C GLN A 162 -5.29 3.30 -4.94
N LEU A 163 -6.12 2.31 -5.31
CA LEU A 163 -7.55 2.50 -5.55
C LEU A 163 -8.34 2.73 -4.24
N TYR A 164 -9.33 3.63 -4.31
CA TYR A 164 -10.10 4.14 -3.17
C TYR A 164 -10.88 3.06 -2.38
N LYS A 165 -11.30 1.97 -3.02
CA LYS A 165 -12.18 0.94 -2.42
C LYS A 165 -11.49 -0.41 -2.20
N ARG A 166 -10.22 -0.42 -1.81
CA ARG A 166 -9.50 -1.68 -1.53
C ARG A 166 -9.66 -2.11 -0.09
N THR A 167 -9.96 -3.39 0.09
CA THR A 167 -9.96 -4.01 1.42
C THR A 167 -8.58 -4.55 1.76
N LEU A 168 -8.30 -4.72 3.05
CA LEU A 168 -7.05 -5.35 3.48
C LEU A 168 -6.92 -6.80 3.00
N GLY A 169 -8.03 -7.53 2.84
CA GLY A 169 -8.07 -8.85 2.22
C GLY A 169 -7.57 -8.86 0.77
N GLU A 170 -8.01 -7.92 -0.06
CA GLU A 170 -7.54 -7.79 -1.44
C GLU A 170 -6.07 -7.38 -1.52
N VAL A 171 -5.63 -6.47 -0.64
CA VAL A 171 -4.22 -6.10 -0.53
C VAL A 171 -3.36 -7.31 -0.16
N ARG A 172 -3.84 -8.13 0.79
CA ARG A 172 -3.14 -9.37 1.18
C ARG A 172 -2.97 -10.30 -0.01
N ALA A 173 -4.03 -10.51 -0.79
CA ALA A 173 -3.96 -11.33 -2.00
C ALA A 173 -2.95 -10.79 -3.04
N LEU A 174 -2.89 -9.48 -3.23
CA LEU A 174 -1.90 -8.84 -4.12
C LEU A 174 -0.47 -9.04 -3.61
N PHE A 175 -0.24 -8.86 -2.30
CA PHE A 175 1.06 -9.09 -1.70
C PHE A 175 1.50 -10.56 -1.76
N ASP A 176 0.58 -11.50 -1.53
CA ASP A 176 0.88 -12.94 -1.61
C ASP A 176 1.25 -13.35 -3.04
N ALA A 177 0.54 -12.84 -4.04
CA ALA A 177 0.90 -13.03 -5.45
C ALA A 177 2.26 -12.40 -5.80
N CYS A 178 2.55 -11.21 -5.27
CA CYS A 178 3.86 -10.57 -5.45
C CYS A 178 4.99 -11.38 -4.83
N MET A 179 4.83 -11.87 -3.60
CA MET A 179 5.86 -12.68 -2.93
C MET A 179 6.07 -14.03 -3.63
N ALA A 180 5.01 -14.66 -4.12
CA ALA A 180 5.11 -15.90 -4.88
C ALA A 180 5.94 -15.73 -6.16
N LYS A 181 5.80 -14.59 -6.86
CA LYS A 181 6.56 -14.29 -8.07
C LYS A 181 7.95 -13.69 -7.80
N TYR A 182 8.07 -12.91 -6.73
CA TYR A 182 9.28 -12.17 -6.34
C TYR A 182 9.59 -12.40 -4.85
N PRO A 183 10.21 -13.55 -4.50
CA PRO A 183 10.46 -13.93 -3.10
C PRO A 183 11.28 -12.89 -2.32
N VAL A 184 12.13 -12.10 -2.99
CA VAL A 184 12.93 -11.02 -2.38
C VAL A 184 12.06 -9.96 -1.68
N MET A 185 10.78 -9.82 -2.05
CA MET A 185 9.85 -8.87 -1.46
C MET A 185 9.25 -9.35 -0.12
N GLU A 186 9.44 -10.62 0.23
CA GLU A 186 8.85 -11.24 1.42
C GLU A 186 9.22 -10.51 2.72
N GLU A 187 10.45 -9.99 2.78
CA GLU A 187 11.01 -9.26 3.93
C GLU A 187 10.06 -8.17 4.46
N TYR A 188 9.37 -7.46 3.56
CA TYR A 188 8.47 -6.35 3.90
C TYR A 188 6.99 -6.66 3.69
N LEU A 189 6.66 -7.59 2.79
CA LEU A 189 5.28 -7.88 2.41
C LEU A 189 4.63 -8.97 3.26
N LYS A 190 5.39 -9.84 3.93
CA LYS A 190 4.80 -10.93 4.72
C LYS A 190 3.95 -10.40 5.90
N PRO A 191 2.93 -11.14 6.35
CA PRO A 191 2.09 -10.73 7.49
C PRO A 191 2.88 -10.55 8.80
N THR A 192 3.97 -11.29 8.96
CA THR A 192 4.86 -11.27 10.13
C THR A 192 6.13 -10.46 9.90
N ALA A 193 6.13 -9.55 8.92
CA ALA A 193 7.27 -8.69 8.65
C ALA A 193 7.55 -7.81 9.89
N LYS A 194 8.82 -7.55 10.20
CA LYS A 194 9.22 -6.71 11.35
C LYS A 194 8.59 -5.30 11.31
N ILE A 195 8.19 -4.85 10.12
CA ILE A 195 7.55 -3.56 9.91
C ILE A 195 6.08 -3.52 10.37
N VAL A 196 5.42 -4.68 10.52
CA VAL A 196 4.02 -4.79 10.92
C VAL A 196 3.92 -4.62 12.44
N HIS A 197 3.20 -3.58 12.87
CA HIS A 197 3.06 -3.25 14.29
C HIS A 197 2.09 -4.20 15.00
N SER A 198 0.90 -4.41 14.43
CA SER A 198 -0.18 -5.19 15.05
C SER A 198 -0.56 -6.40 14.17
N PRO A 199 0.30 -7.43 14.07
CA PRO A 199 0.13 -8.53 13.11
C PRO A 199 -1.14 -9.35 13.34
N THR A 200 -1.49 -9.63 14.60
CA THR A 200 -2.71 -10.38 14.95
C THR A 200 -3.97 -9.61 14.57
N PHE A 201 -3.98 -8.28 14.76
CA PHE A 201 -5.08 -7.42 14.37
C PHE A 201 -5.20 -7.32 12.84
N GLU A 202 -4.10 -7.05 12.13
CA GLU A 202 -4.09 -7.03 10.65
C GLU A 202 -4.62 -8.35 10.08
N ALA A 203 -4.18 -9.49 10.61
CA ALA A 203 -4.66 -10.82 10.21
C ALA A 203 -6.15 -11.01 10.48
N ALA A 204 -6.64 -10.55 11.64
CA ALA A 204 -8.06 -10.59 11.98
C ALA A 204 -8.90 -9.79 10.97
N VAL A 205 -8.49 -8.56 10.65
CA VAL A 205 -9.19 -7.70 9.68
C VAL A 205 -9.15 -8.28 8.27
N ILE A 206 -8.02 -8.84 7.84
CA ILE A 206 -7.89 -9.56 6.56
C ILE A 206 -8.89 -10.72 6.50
N LYS A 207 -9.00 -11.52 7.56
CA LYS A 207 -9.94 -12.65 7.60
C LYS A 207 -11.39 -12.18 7.57
N VAL A 208 -11.74 -11.14 8.32
CA VAL A 208 -13.09 -10.56 8.29
C VAL A 208 -13.45 -10.03 6.90
N THR A 209 -12.54 -9.28 6.26
CA THR A 209 -12.77 -8.72 4.91
C THR A 209 -12.83 -9.79 3.82
N SER A 210 -12.12 -10.90 3.99
CA SER A 210 -12.15 -12.05 3.06
C SER A 210 -13.21 -13.10 3.41
N SER A 211 -14.08 -12.86 4.40
CA SER A 211 -15.09 -13.82 4.90
C SER A 211 -14.52 -15.18 5.35
N LEU A 212 -13.31 -15.16 5.92
CA LEU A 212 -12.59 -16.33 6.43
C LEU A 212 -12.81 -16.50 7.95
N PRO A 213 -12.64 -17.72 8.49
CA PRO A 213 -12.80 -17.96 9.92
C PRO A 213 -11.70 -17.28 10.74
N VAL A 214 -12.12 -16.49 11.72
CA VAL A 214 -11.27 -15.80 12.70
C VAL A 214 -10.99 -16.74 13.89
N THR A 215 -9.74 -16.76 14.37
CA THR A 215 -9.31 -17.54 15.54
C THR A 215 -9.68 -16.84 16.85
N SER A 216 -9.63 -17.56 17.98
CA SER A 216 -9.94 -16.96 19.30
C SER A 216 -9.00 -15.79 19.66
N ALA A 217 -7.70 -15.90 19.36
CA ALA A 217 -6.74 -14.83 19.61
C ALA A 217 -7.02 -13.59 18.76
N GLU A 218 -7.40 -13.77 17.50
CA GLU A 218 -7.79 -12.68 16.60
C GLU A 218 -9.12 -12.05 17.02
N ALA A 219 -10.10 -12.85 17.44
CA ALA A 219 -11.39 -12.36 17.92
C ALA A 219 -11.24 -11.41 19.11
N LYS A 220 -10.33 -11.72 20.05
CA LYS A 220 -10.00 -10.83 21.18
C LYS A 220 -9.54 -9.44 20.73
N THR A 221 -8.76 -9.36 19.65
CA THR A 221 -8.32 -8.05 19.10
C THR A 221 -9.44 -7.26 18.43
N LEU A 222 -10.53 -7.93 18.06
CA LEU A 222 -11.69 -7.32 17.42
C LEU A 222 -12.83 -7.00 18.39
N GLU A 223 -12.70 -7.29 19.69
CA GLU A 223 -13.74 -6.98 20.70
C GLU A 223 -14.19 -5.51 20.68
N PRO A 224 -13.29 -4.50 20.54
CA PRO A 224 -13.70 -3.10 20.44
C PRO A 224 -14.56 -2.79 19.19
N PHE A 225 -14.58 -3.70 18.21
CA PHE A 225 -15.31 -3.59 16.95
C PHE A 225 -16.54 -4.49 16.90
N ARG A 226 -16.82 -5.26 17.95
CA ARG A 226 -18.04 -6.05 18.04
C ARG A 226 -19.24 -5.10 18.09
N ARG A 227 -20.29 -5.39 17.33
CA ARG A 227 -21.54 -4.63 17.47
C ARG A 227 -22.05 -4.87 18.89
N PRO A 228 -22.52 -3.82 19.58
CA PRO A 228 -23.34 -4.03 20.76
C PRO A 228 -24.45 -4.99 20.37
N GLU A 229 -24.65 -6.05 21.16
CA GLU A 229 -25.88 -6.84 21.02
C GLU A 229 -27.03 -5.83 21.11
N ARG A 230 -27.90 -5.79 20.09
CA ARG A 230 -29.15 -5.05 20.23
C ARG A 230 -29.89 -5.70 21.40
N PHE A 231 -29.79 -5.13 22.59
CA PHE A 231 -30.76 -5.39 23.64
C PHE A 231 -32.11 -4.88 23.09
N GLY A 232 -32.94 -5.82 22.66
CA GLY A 232 -34.38 -5.67 22.48
C GLY A 232 -34.88 -4.38 21.86
N GLN A 233 -34.80 -4.28 20.53
CA GLN A 233 -35.93 -3.77 19.77
C GLN A 233 -36.21 -4.80 18.69
N SER A 234 -37.10 -5.73 19.03
CA SER A 234 -37.98 -6.36 18.06
C SER A 234 -38.76 -5.23 17.40
N GLU A 235 -38.29 -4.73 16.27
CA GLU A 235 -39.25 -4.41 15.23
C GLU A 235 -39.89 -5.76 14.90
N ASP A 236 -41.18 -5.90 15.19
CA ASP A 236 -41.98 -7.04 14.75
C ASP A 236 -41.91 -7.09 13.21
N GLU A 237 -40.88 -7.74 12.67
CA GLU A 237 -40.97 -8.29 11.33
C GLU A 237 -42.09 -9.34 11.36
N PRO A 238 -43.10 -9.23 10.48
CA PRO A 238 -44.17 -10.21 10.42
C PRO A 238 -43.56 -11.60 10.21
N ALA A 239 -43.98 -12.56 11.03
CA ALA A 239 -43.48 -13.92 11.01
C ALA A 239 -43.37 -14.44 9.56
N ALA A 240 -42.14 -14.76 9.14
CA ALA A 240 -41.89 -15.26 7.79
C ALA A 240 -42.72 -16.52 7.53
N ASP A 241 -43.36 -16.58 6.36
CA ASP A 241 -44.18 -17.74 6.00
C ASP A 241 -43.34 -19.02 5.90
N CYS A 242 -44.02 -20.16 6.00
CA CYS A 242 -43.38 -21.48 5.96
C CYS A 242 -42.54 -21.69 4.67
N ALA A 243 -42.96 -21.12 3.54
CA ALA A 243 -42.26 -21.22 2.27
C ALA A 243 -40.91 -20.47 2.30
N SER A 244 -40.88 -19.30 2.94
CA SER A 244 -39.70 -18.44 3.10
C SER A 244 -38.65 -19.09 4.01
N GLU A 245 -39.07 -19.78 5.07
CA GLU A 245 -38.17 -20.57 5.92
C GLU A 245 -37.56 -21.76 5.16
N ILE A 246 -38.36 -22.47 4.37
CA ILE A 246 -37.90 -23.63 3.59
C ILE A 246 -36.88 -23.18 2.54
N LEU A 247 -37.14 -22.08 1.84
CA LEU A 247 -36.21 -21.51 0.85
C LEU A 247 -34.90 -21.00 1.47
N CYS A 248 -34.95 -20.46 2.69
CA CYS A 248 -33.76 -20.07 3.45
C CYS A 248 -32.90 -21.26 3.87
N ARG A 249 -33.52 -22.39 4.25
CA ARG A 249 -32.81 -23.63 4.62
C ARG A 249 -32.19 -24.32 3.39
N ALA A 250 -32.82 -24.20 2.22
CA ALA A 250 -32.34 -24.81 0.98
C ALA A 250 -31.15 -24.09 0.33
N LYS A 251 -30.92 -22.79 0.60
CA LYS A 251 -29.96 -21.97 -0.16
C LYS A 251 -28.57 -21.71 0.46
N LYS A 252 -28.25 -22.14 1.70
CA LYS A 252 -26.99 -21.70 2.35
C LYS A 252 -26.22 -22.77 3.15
N PRO A 253 -24.91 -22.96 2.91
CA PRO A 253 -23.98 -23.49 3.91
C PRO A 253 -23.86 -22.48 5.06
N ARG A 254 -24.22 -22.89 6.27
CA ARG A 254 -24.59 -22.04 7.42
C ARG A 254 -23.47 -21.26 8.13
N GLN A 255 -22.22 -21.23 7.66
CA GLN A 255 -21.11 -20.68 8.47
C GLN A 255 -20.52 -19.34 8.01
N SER A 256 -20.57 -18.97 6.72
CA SER A 256 -19.85 -17.78 6.24
C SER A 256 -20.61 -16.46 6.42
N GLN A 257 -21.94 -16.46 6.41
CA GLN A 257 -22.73 -15.22 6.47
C GLN A 257 -23.07 -14.72 7.89
N ARG A 258 -23.01 -15.57 8.93
CA ARG A 258 -23.35 -15.13 10.30
C ARG A 258 -22.32 -14.19 10.92
N ARG A 259 -21.02 -14.36 10.64
CA ARG A 259 -19.94 -13.64 11.35
C ARG A 259 -19.60 -12.24 10.83
N ALA A 260 -19.90 -11.93 9.57
CA ALA A 260 -19.75 -10.56 9.05
C ALA A 260 -20.76 -9.58 9.68
N VAL A 261 -21.85 -10.10 10.26
CA VAL A 261 -22.90 -9.33 10.93
C VAL A 261 -22.50 -8.91 12.36
N ASP A 262 -21.54 -9.63 12.97
CA ASP A 262 -21.15 -9.46 14.37
C ASP A 262 -20.26 -8.21 14.61
N TYR A 263 -19.64 -7.66 13.56
CA TYR A 263 -18.71 -6.54 13.67
C TYR A 263 -19.25 -5.25 13.02
N ILE A 264 -18.79 -4.09 13.51
CA ILE A 264 -19.15 -2.80 12.94
C ILE A 264 -18.63 -2.67 11.48
N PRO A 265 -19.38 -2.01 10.58
CA PRO A 265 -18.97 -1.84 9.18
C PRO A 265 -17.59 -1.19 9.00
N LEU A 266 -17.12 -0.45 10.01
CA LEU A 266 -15.82 0.21 10.02
C LEU A 266 -14.67 -0.75 9.72
N LEU A 267 -14.71 -2.02 10.18
CA LEU A 267 -13.66 -3.00 9.89
C LEU A 267 -13.50 -3.28 8.39
N GLY A 268 -14.62 -3.34 7.66
CA GLY A 268 -14.62 -3.54 6.22
C GLY A 268 -14.19 -2.30 5.43
N ALA A 269 -14.25 -1.13 6.07
CA ALA A 269 -13.93 0.17 5.49
C ALA A 269 -12.56 0.71 5.91
N ILE A 270 -11.75 -0.08 6.65
CA ILE A 270 -10.41 0.36 7.05
C ILE A 270 -9.57 0.60 5.79
N PRO A 271 -9.09 1.83 5.55
CA PRO A 271 -8.31 2.12 4.37
C PRO A 271 -6.95 1.40 4.47
N PRO A 272 -6.53 0.69 3.43
CA PRO A 272 -5.23 0.02 3.41
C PRO A 272 -4.07 1.01 3.30
N THR A 273 -4.34 2.23 2.84
CA THR A 273 -3.32 3.24 2.64
C THR A 273 -3.73 4.56 3.27
N SER A 274 -2.74 5.26 3.81
CA SER A 274 -2.85 6.66 4.23
C SER A 274 -2.85 7.62 3.03
N ASN A 275 -3.04 7.14 1.78
CA ASN A 275 -2.91 7.96 0.57
C ASN A 275 -3.84 9.17 0.57
N ARG A 276 -4.97 9.12 1.32
CA ARG A 276 -5.83 10.29 1.54
C ARG A 276 -5.07 11.40 2.26
N CYS A 277 -4.36 11.09 3.33
CA CYS A 277 -3.53 12.04 4.05
C CYS A 277 -2.29 12.43 3.23
N GLU A 278 -1.58 11.48 2.63
CA GLU A 278 -0.38 11.77 1.83
C GLU A 278 -0.67 12.69 0.62
N ARG A 279 -1.83 12.55 -0.05
CA ARG A 279 -2.23 13.44 -1.16
C ARG A 279 -2.63 14.83 -0.65
N SER A 280 -3.39 14.91 0.44
CA SER A 280 -3.72 16.19 1.08
C SER A 280 -2.48 17.00 1.47
N PHE A 281 -1.39 16.35 1.89
CA PHE A 281 -0.12 17.01 2.21
C PHE A 281 0.82 17.19 1.01
N SER A 282 0.53 16.61 -0.15
CA SER A 282 1.32 16.76 -1.39
C SER A 282 0.75 17.82 -2.34
N GLU A 283 -0.46 18.32 -2.08
CA GLU A 283 -1.11 19.41 -2.83
C GLU A 283 -0.95 20.79 -2.15
N CYS A 284 -0.12 20.88 -1.10
CA CYS A 284 0.30 22.12 -0.45
C CYS A 284 1.68 22.58 -0.94
#